data_AF-A0A6B3FEM1-F1
#
_entry.id   AF-A0A6B3FEM1-F1
#
_cell.length_a   1.000
_cell.length_b   1.000
_cell.length_c   1.000
_cell.angle_alpha   90.00
_cell.angle_beta   90.00
_cell.angle_gamma   90.00
#
_symmetry.space_group_name_H-M   'P 1'
#
loop_
_entity.id
_entity.type
_entity.pdbx_description
1 polymer ?
#
loop_
_entity_poly.entity_id
_entity_poly.type
_entity_poly.pdbx_seq_one_letter_code
_entity_poly.pdbx_strand_id
1 'polypeptide(L)' 'AAVGAVCGGLLGALHGETALPPAWIAELEGRATVLELADDFALEMTHGAALHGPDGASPGWLARYPRA' A
#
# COMPACT_ATOMS: atom_id res chain seq x y z
N ALA A 1 -21.93 -1.16 4.01
CA ALA A 1 -20.51 -0.79 4.03
C ALA A 1 -19.59 -2.00 3.82
N ALA A 2 -19.59 -3.00 4.70
CA ALA A 2 -18.64 -4.12 4.66
C ALA A 2 -18.58 -4.91 3.33
N VAL A 3 -19.73 -5.22 2.71
CA VAL A 3 -19.77 -5.95 1.43
C VAL A 3 -19.08 -5.17 0.31
N GLY A 4 -19.33 -3.85 0.22
CA GLY A 4 -18.71 -3.00 -0.79
C GLY A 4 -17.20 -2.89 -0.63
N ALA A 5 -16.70 -2.84 0.61
CA ALA A 5 -15.26 -2.82 0.88
C ALA A 5 -14.58 -4.14 0.46
N VAL A 6 -15.19 -5.29 0.77
CA VAL A 6 -14.64 -6.60 0.39
C VAL A 6 -14.69 -6.80 -1.13
N CYS A 7 -15.84 -6.54 -1.76
CA CYS A 7 -15.97 -6.65 -3.22
C CYS A 7 -15.00 -5.70 -3.93
N GLY A 8 -14.88 -4.45 -3.45
CA GLY A 8 -13.94 -3.47 -3.98
C GLY A 8 -12.48 -3.92 -3.83
N GLY A 9 -12.09 -4.47 -2.68
CA GLY A 9 -10.75 -5.01 -2.46
C GLY A 9 -10.41 -6.18 -3.39
N LEU A 10 -11.34 -7.11 -3.60
CA LEU A 10 -11.17 -8.23 -4.54
C LEU A 10 -11.03 -7.74 -5.99
N LEU A 11 -11.89 -6.82 -6.43
CA LEU A 11 -11.82 -6.24 -7.77
C LEU A 11 -10.52 -5.45 -7.98
N GLY A 12 -10.10 -4.69 -6.97
CA GLY A 12 -8.84 -3.94 -6.99
C GLY A 12 -7.62 -4.86 -7.10
N ALA A 13 -7.60 -5.98 -6.38
CA ALA A 13 -6.52 -6.96 -6.47
C ALA A 13 -6.43 -7.61 -7.86
N LEU A 14 -7.58 -7.87 -8.50
CA LEU A 14 -7.63 -8.50 -9.82
C LEU A 14 -7.30 -7.53 -10.98
N HIS A 15 -7.75 -6.28 -10.87
CA HIS A 15 -7.70 -5.32 -11.97
C HIS A 15 -6.70 -4.18 -11.78
N GLY A 16 -6.14 -4.03 -10.58
CA GLY A 16 -5.32 -2.88 -10.21
C GLY A 16 -6.13 -1.61 -9.97
N GLU A 17 -5.54 -0.67 -9.23
CA GLU A 17 -6.17 0.60 -8.88
C GLU A 17 -6.37 1.56 -10.05
N THR A 18 -5.56 1.43 -11.11
CA THR A 18 -5.65 2.27 -12.32
C THR A 18 -6.89 1.95 -13.16
N ALA A 19 -7.59 0.85 -12.86
CA ALA A 19 -8.84 0.49 -13.52
C ALA A 19 -10.04 1.34 -13.02
N LEU A 20 -9.89 2.08 -11.92
CA LEU A 20 -10.96 2.90 -11.36
C LEU A 20 -11.19 4.18 -12.19
N PRO A 21 -12.45 4.55 -12.48
CA PRO A 21 -12.76 5.83 -13.11
C PRO A 21 -12.21 7.02 -12.30
N PRO A 22 -11.45 7.95 -12.90
CA PRO A 22 -10.83 9.06 -12.16
C PRO A 22 -11.83 9.92 -11.37
N ALA A 23 -13.01 10.14 -11.93
CA ALA A 23 -14.06 10.92 -11.28
C ALA A 23 -14.57 10.30 -9.95
N TRP A 24 -14.40 9.00 -9.74
CA TRP A 24 -14.80 8.33 -8.49
C TRP A 24 -13.82 8.54 -7.36
N ILE A 25 -12.55 8.81 -7.69
CA ILE A 25 -11.43 8.80 -6.74
C ILE A 25 -10.83 10.18 -6.50
N ALA A 26 -11.24 11.19 -7.28
CA ALA A 26 -10.71 12.55 -7.20
C ALA A 26 -10.84 13.17 -5.80
N GLU A 27 -11.99 12.99 -5.16
CA GLU A 27 -12.31 13.56 -3.85
C GLU A 27 -12.32 12.50 -2.72
N LEU A 28 -11.72 11.33 -2.96
CA LEU A 28 -11.71 10.25 -1.98
C LEU A 28 -10.76 10.59 -0.82
N GLU A 29 -11.35 10.79 0.35
CA GLU A 29 -10.61 11.01 1.59
C GLU A 29 -9.58 9.90 1.84
N GLY A 30 -8.36 10.28 2.20
CA GLY A 30 -7.30 9.34 2.59
C GLY A 30 -6.71 8.53 1.43
N ARG A 31 -7.13 8.75 0.17
CA ARG A 31 -6.61 8.01 -1.00
C ARG A 31 -5.09 7.98 -1.05
N ALA A 32 -4.44 9.14 -0.96
CA ALA A 32 -2.98 9.22 -1.03
C ALA A 32 -2.30 8.37 0.06
N THR A 33 -2.80 8.41 1.28
CA THR A 33 -2.29 7.61 2.39
C THR A 33 -2.50 6.12 2.18
N VAL A 34 -3.68 5.71 1.70
CA VAL A 34 -3.95 4.29 1.41
C VAL A 34 -3.03 3.76 0.31
N LEU A 35 -2.77 4.56 -0.73
CA LEU A 35 -1.84 4.19 -1.81
C LEU A 35 -0.41 4.04 -1.31
N GLU A 36 0.10 5.02 -0.54
CA GLU A 36 1.45 4.93 0.04
C GLU A 36 1.59 3.68 0.92
N LEU A 37 0.58 3.38 1.75
CA LEU A 37 0.58 2.18 2.58
C LEU A 37 0.48 0.88 1.77
N ALA A 38 -0.25 0.87 0.66
CA ALA A 38 -0.34 -0.29 -0.22
C ALA A 38 1.00 -0.56 -0.92
N ASP A 39 1.66 0.48 -1.40
CA ASP A 39 3.00 0.40 -2.00
C ASP A 39 4.04 -0.08 -0.99
N ASP A 40 3.99 0.45 0.24
CA ASP A 40 4.88 0.03 1.32
C ASP A 40 4.64 -1.42 1.73
N PHE A 41 3.37 -1.84 1.81
CA PHE A 41 3.03 -3.23 2.06
C PHE A 41 3.54 -4.14 0.95
N ALA A 42 3.35 -3.76 -0.32
CA ALA A 42 3.88 -4.52 -1.45
C ALA A 42 5.40 -4.61 -1.38
N LEU A 43 6.09 -3.52 -1.06
CA LEU A 43 7.55 -3.47 -0.90
C LEU A 43 8.03 -4.38 0.24
N GLU A 44 7.39 -4.33 1.41
CA GLU A 44 7.70 -5.18 2.56
C GLU A 44 7.54 -6.67 2.22
N MET A 45 6.44 -7.05 1.57
CA MET A 45 6.15 -8.45 1.23
C MET A 45 7.04 -9.01 0.11
N THR A 46 7.55 -8.16 -0.78
CA THR A 46 8.34 -8.59 -1.96
C THR A 46 9.84 -8.40 -1.79
N HIS A 47 10.26 -7.44 -0.95
CA HIS A 47 11.65 -7.04 -0.77
C HIS A 47 12.09 -7.04 0.70
N GLY A 48 11.41 -7.76 1.59
CA GLY A 48 11.73 -7.80 3.02
C GLY A 48 13.21 -8.12 3.33
N ALA A 49 13.86 -8.99 2.56
CA ALA A 49 15.29 -9.28 2.73
C ALA A 49 16.21 -8.06 2.44
N ALA A 50 15.83 -7.20 1.50
CA ALA A 50 16.54 -5.95 1.23
C ALA A 50 16.23 -4.87 2.26
N LEU A 51 15.01 -4.88 2.83
CA LEU A 51 14.60 -3.93 3.86
C LEU A 51 15.14 -4.28 5.26
N HIS A 52 15.36 -5.56 5.55
CA HIS A 52 15.68 -6.09 6.88
C HIS A 52 16.87 -7.06 6.89
N GLY A 53 17.79 -6.89 5.95
CA GLY A 53 18.94 -7.79 5.78
C GLY A 53 19.89 -7.85 6.99
N PRO A 54 20.80 -8.83 7.02
CA PRO A 54 21.77 -8.99 8.11
C PRO A 54 22.71 -7.79 8.27
N ASP A 55 22.97 -7.04 7.19
CA ASP A 55 23.79 -5.82 7.19
C ASP A 55 23.05 -4.60 7.78
N GLY A 56 21.79 -4.77 8.19
CA GLY A 56 20.96 -3.74 8.80
C GLY A 56 19.68 -3.47 8.00
N ALA A 57 18.78 -2.69 8.60
CA ALA A 57 17.55 -2.29 7.94
C ALA A 57 17.76 -1.08 7.03
N SER A 58 16.96 -0.98 5.96
CA SER A 58 16.97 0.15 5.04
C SER A 58 16.76 1.47 5.80
N PRO A 59 17.66 2.46 5.68
CA PRO A 59 17.50 3.75 6.36
C PRO A 59 16.21 4.48 5.96
N GLY A 60 15.83 4.40 4.68
CA GLY A 60 14.58 4.99 4.19
C GLY A 60 13.35 4.31 4.79
N TRP A 61 13.40 2.99 4.98
CA TRP A 61 12.33 2.25 5.65
C TRP A 61 12.20 2.63 7.12
N LEU A 62 13.32 2.69 7.86
CA LEU A 62 13.32 3.08 9.27
C LEU A 62 12.91 4.54 9.53
N ALA A 63 13.18 5.44 8.59
CA ALA A 63 12.72 6.82 8.68
C ALA A 63 11.17 6.91 8.66
N ARG A 64 10.51 6.03 7.89
CA ARG A 64 9.05 5.96 7.77
C ARG A 64 8.41 5.08 8.84
N TYR A 65 9.05 3.96 9.18
CA TYR A 65 8.61 2.98 10.17
C TYR A 65 9.67 2.81 11.28
N PRO A 66 9.77 3.75 12.24
CA PRO A 66 10.73 3.67 13.33
C PRO A 66 10.47 2.45 14.22
N ARG A 67 11.54 1.78 14.63
CA ARG A 67 11.50 0.78 15.70
C ARG A 67 11.70 1.50 17.03
N ALA A 68 10.83 1.24 18.00
CA ALA A 68 10.96 1.75 19.37
C ALA A 68 12.08 1.02 20.12
#